data_AF-A0A2N1UCH8-F1
#
_entry.id   AF-A0A2N1UCH8-F1
#
_cell.length_a   1.000
_cell.length_b   1.000
_cell.length_c   1.000
_cell.angle_alpha   90.00
_cell.angle_beta   90.00
_cell.angle_gamma   90.00
#
_symmetry.space_group_name_H-M   'P 1'
#
loop_
_entity.id
_entity.type
_entity.pdbx_description
1 polymer ?
#
loop_
_entity_poly.entity_id
_entity_poly.type
_entity_poly.pdbx_seq_one_letter_code
_entity_poly.pdbx_strand_id
1 'polypeptide(L)' 'MAKYTATIDEDTRQRIHALPGGVNFSAFMRKAITVFVEALEKDPDLEPANFIIAHTARKDITDKKIRLR' A
#
# COMPACT_ATOMS: atom_id res chain seq x y z
N MET A 1 -4.27 -18.59 -11.15
CA MET A 1 -4.36 -17.82 -9.89
C MET A 1 -5.82 -17.76 -9.48
N ALA A 2 -6.12 -18.06 -8.22
CA ALA A 2 -7.47 -17.90 -7.69
C ALA A 2 -7.85 -16.41 -7.71
N LYS A 3 -9.07 -16.12 -8.19
CA LYS A 3 -9.64 -14.78 -8.14
C LYS A 3 -10.43 -14.67 -6.84
N TYR A 4 -9.98 -13.81 -5.94
CA TYR A 4 -10.69 -13.46 -4.72
C TYR A 4 -11.33 -12.10 -4.89
N THR A 5 -12.59 -12.00 -4.48
CA THR A 5 -13.36 -10.76 -4.47
C THR A 5 -13.72 -10.44 -3.04
N ALA A 6 -13.43 -9.22 -2.61
CA ALA A 6 -13.78 -8.72 -1.29
C ALA A 6 -14.54 -7.40 -1.47
N THR A 7 -15.62 -7.24 -0.72
CA THR A 7 -16.32 -5.96 -0.61
C THR A 7 -15.46 -4.99 0.19
N ILE A 8 -15.31 -3.78 -0.34
CA ILE A 8 -14.73 -2.65 0.39
C ILE A 8 -15.78 -1.54 0.43
N ASP A 9 -15.79 -0.76 1.49
CA ASP A 9 -16.64 0.42 1.55
C ASP A 9 -16.13 1.51 0.59
N GLU A 10 -17.07 2.29 0.07
CA GLU A 10 -16.77 3.30 -0.95
C GLU A 10 -15.92 4.46 -0.38
N ASP A 11 -16.04 4.77 0.92
CA ASP A 11 -15.19 5.79 1.57
C ASP A 11 -13.72 5.37 1.55
N THR A 12 -13.42 4.14 1.96
CA THR A 12 -12.08 3.56 1.88
C THR A 12 -11.55 3.58 0.45
N ARG A 13 -12.40 3.23 -0.53
CA ARG A 13 -12.03 3.29 -1.95
C ARG A 13 -11.62 4.70 -2.37
N GLN A 14 -12.44 5.69 -2.02
CA GLN A 14 -12.20 7.09 -2.36
C GLN A 14 -10.94 7.64 -1.68
N ARG A 15 -10.72 7.30 -0.41
CA ARG A 15 -9.52 7.68 0.34
C ARG A 15 -8.24 7.12 -0.29
N ILE A 16 -8.27 5.89 -0.79
CA ILE A 16 -7.12 5.30 -1.52
C ILE A 16 -6.88 6.05 -2.83
N HIS A 17 -7.93 6.38 -3.58
CA HIS A 17 -7.80 7.16 -4.81
C HIS A 17 -7.31 8.59 -4.58
N ALA A 18 -7.65 9.18 -3.44
CA ALA A 18 -7.21 10.52 -3.05
C ALA A 18 -5.75 10.55 -2.56
N LEU A 19 -5.08 9.39 -2.41
CA LEU A 19 -3.68 9.35 -2.02
C LEU A 19 -2.81 10.08 -3.07
N PRO A 20 -1.84 10.89 -2.62
CA PRO A 20 -0.96 11.62 -3.54
C PRO A 20 -0.14 10.64 -4.39
N GLY A 21 0.13 11.03 -5.65
CA GLY A 21 0.94 10.24 -6.58
C GLY A 21 0.17 9.33 -7.54
N GLY A 22 -1.16 9.46 -7.62
CA GLY A 22 -1.96 8.77 -8.64
C GLY A 22 -1.95 7.26 -8.46
N VAL A 23 -2.29 6.81 -7.24
CA VAL A 23 -2.16 5.41 -6.85
C VAL A 23 -3.17 4.54 -7.62
N ASN A 24 -2.69 3.50 -8.28
CA ASN A 24 -3.57 2.46 -8.84
C ASN A 24 -4.14 1.61 -7.72
N PHE A 25 -5.48 1.63 -7.56
CA PHE A 25 -6.18 0.93 -6.49
C PHE A 25 -5.83 -0.56 -6.39
N SER A 26 -5.78 -1.28 -7.52
CA SER A 26 -5.46 -2.72 -7.52
C SER A 26 -4.02 -3.00 -7.09
N ALA A 27 -3.06 -2.18 -7.53
CA ALA A 27 -1.66 -2.30 -7.14
C ALA A 27 -1.47 -1.96 -5.65
N PHE A 28 -2.20 -0.97 -5.15
CA PHE A 28 -2.21 -0.60 -3.74
C PHE A 28 -2.75 -1.73 -2.87
N MET A 29 -3.93 -2.27 -3.18
CA MET A 29 -4.53 -3.36 -2.41
C MET A 29 -3.64 -4.60 -2.38
N ARG A 30 -3.01 -4.94 -3.51
CA ARG A 30 -2.06 -6.06 -3.55
C ARG A 30 -0.89 -5.84 -2.59
N LYS A 31 -0.29 -4.65 -2.61
CA LYS A 31 0.81 -4.32 -1.69
C LYS A 31 0.36 -4.30 -0.24
N ALA A 32 -0.81 -3.71 0.04
CA ALA A 32 -1.39 -3.64 1.37
C ALA A 32 -1.59 -5.02 1.99
N ILE A 33 -2.17 -5.95 1.24
CA ILE A 33 -2.37 -7.34 1.67
C ILE A 33 -1.02 -8.01 1.92
N THR A 34 -0.03 -7.86 1.03
CA THR A 34 1.30 -8.44 1.23
C THR A 34 1.95 -7.95 2.52
N VAL A 35 1.97 -6.64 2.77
CA VAL A 35 2.57 -6.09 4.00
C VAL A 35 1.80 -6.54 5.25
N PHE A 36 0.47 -6.67 5.16
CA PHE A 36 -0.33 -7.18 6.27
C PHE A 36 -0.01 -8.63 6.61
N VAL A 37 0.11 -9.51 5.60
CA VAL A 37 0.51 -10.90 5.81
C VAL A 37 1.91 -11.01 6.40
N GLU A 38 2.88 -10.23 5.90
CA GLU A 38 4.24 -10.18 6.48
C GLU A 38 4.25 -9.70 7.93
N ALA A 39 3.30 -8.84 8.32
CA ALA A 39 3.15 -8.39 9.70
C ALA A 39 2.52 -9.47 10.58
N LEU A 40 1.48 -10.16 10.09
CA LEU A 40 0.86 -11.31 10.76
C LEU A 40 1.83 -12.49 10.97
N GLU A 41 2.75 -12.72 10.03
CA GLU A 41 3.78 -13.75 10.19
C GLU A 41 4.74 -13.45 11.36
N LYS A 42 4.94 -12.17 11.69
CA LYS A 42 5.78 -11.73 12.82
C LYS A 42 5.01 -11.64 14.13
N ASP A 43 3.74 -11.25 14.05
CA ASP A 43 2.82 -11.09 15.16
C ASP A 43 1.45 -11.68 14.79
N PRO A 44 1.21 -12.96 15.11
CA PRO A 44 -0.05 -13.64 14.77
C PRO A 44 -1.28 -13.04 15.44
N ASP A 45 -1.11 -12.30 16.54
CA ASP A 45 -2.19 -11.67 17.29
C ASP A 45 -2.50 -10.23 16.80
N LEU A 46 -1.86 -9.80 15.70
CA LEU A 46 -2.05 -8.48 15.12
C LEU A 46 -3.47 -8.31 14.55
N GLU A 47 -4.29 -7.53 15.24
CA GLU A 47 -5.61 -7.18 14.76
C GLU A 47 -5.56 -6.18 13.60
N PRO A 48 -6.47 -6.27 12.60
CA PRO A 48 -6.56 -5.32 11.50
C PRO A 48 -6.71 -3.85 11.94
N ALA A 49 -7.38 -3.61 13.08
CA ALA A 49 -7.57 -2.28 13.63
C ALA A 49 -6.26 -1.61 14.08
N ASN A 50 -5.23 -2.41 14.38
CA ASN A 50 -3.92 -1.94 14.81
C ASN A 50 -2.92 -1.82 13.65
N PHE A 51 -3.34 -2.13 12.42
CA PHE A 51 -2.48 -2.10 11.24
C PHE A 51 -2.70 -0.83 10.41
N ILE A 52 -1.74 0.09 10.50
CA ILE A 52 -1.77 1.37 9.78
C ILE A 52 -0.83 1.32 8.57
N ILE A 53 -1.39 1.36 7.36
CA ILE A 53 -0.62 1.54 6.13
C ILE A 53 -0.53 3.03 5.82
N ALA A 54 0.52 3.68 6.31
CA ALA A 54 0.78 5.07 5.99
C ALA A 54 1.41 5.21 4.58
N HIS A 55 0.89 6.14 3.77
CA HIS A 55 1.60 6.61 2.58
C HIS A 55 2.85 7.37 3.04
N THR A 56 3.99 6.69 3.06
CA THR A 56 5.28 7.38 3.16
C THR A 56 5.53 8.06 1.83
N ALA A 57 5.51 9.39 1.79
CA ALA A 57 6.06 10.12 0.66
C ALA A 57 7.46 9.54 0.43
N ARG A 58 7.73 9.07 -0.80
CA ARG A 58 9.05 8.53 -1.17
C ARG A 58 10.10 9.49 -0.62
N LYS A 59 10.87 9.05 0.38
CA LYS A 59 12.13 9.68 0.72
C LYS A 59 12.97 9.56 -0.54
N ASP A 60 13.25 10.71 -1.16
CA ASP A 60 14.03 10.89 -2.38
C ASP A 60 14.94 9.70 -2.74
N ILE A 61 14.53 8.91 -3.73
CA ILE A 61 15.51 8.23 -4.59
C ILE A 61 15.80 9.20 -5.73
N THR A 62 16.38 10.35 -5.38
CA THR A 62 17.09 11.18 -6.34
C THR A 62 18.48 10.56 -6.50
N ASP A 63 18.54 9.39 -7.13
CA ASP A 63 19.78 8.91 -7.75
C ASP A 63 19.90 9.63 -9.11
N LYS A 64 20.08 10.95 -9.02
CA LYS A 64 20.47 11.78 -10.16
C LYS A 64 21.90 11.40 -10.51
N LYS A 65 22.07 10.45 -11.42
CA LYS A 65 23.27 10.46 -12.28
C LYS A 65 23.22 11.74 -13.12
N ILE A 66 23.76 12.82 -12.58
CA ILE A 66 24.18 13.98 -13.36
C ILE A 66 25.33 13.48 -14.24
N ARG A 67 25.01 13.08 -15.47
CA ARG A 67 26.02 12.92 -16.51
C ARG A 67 26.18 14.30 -17.16
N LEU A 68 27.12 15.08 -16.64
CA LEU A 68 27.66 16.24 -17.34
C LEU A 68 28.41 15.75 -18.58
N ARG A 69 27.85 15.99 -19.76
CA ARG A 69 28.59 16.28 -20.99
C ARG A 69 27.73 17.17 -21.88
#